data_AF-A0AAV0GU89-F1
#
_entry.id   AF-A0AAV0GU89-F1
#
_cell.length_a   1.000
_cell.length_b   1.000
_cell.length_c   1.000
_cell.angle_alpha   90.00
_cell.angle_beta   90.00
_cell.angle_gamma   90.00
#
_symmetry.space_group_name_H-M   'P 1'
#
loop_
_entity.id
_entity.type
_entity.pdbx_description
1 polymer ?
#
loop_
_entity_poly.entity_id
_entity_poly.type
_entity_poly.pdbx_seq_one_letter_code
_entity_poly.pdbx_strand_id
1 'polypeptide(L)'
;MQRKLLAQIQHESGPNAAAVRRAATCDVFINHRGIDTKRTVVTLLYDQLARLRLRPFLDNKSMKPGDKLFDNINRAIRQCKVGVAVFSPRYCESYFCLHELALMMESRKKVIPIFCDVKPSELRVPGMLYSEEEMRRFSLALEQAKYTVGLDFDSTKGYVGVSRLIRYWNTLME
;
A
#
# COMPACT_ATOMS: atom_id res chain seq x y z
N MET A 1 -9.67 -37.48 67.72
CA MET A 1 -10.92 -37.79 66.98
C MET A 1 -10.91 -36.91 65.73
N GLN A 2 -10.49 -37.45 64.57
CA GLN A 2 -11.31 -37.62 63.34
C GLN A 2 -11.95 -36.32 62.82
N ARG A 3 -12.01 -35.95 61.53
CA ARG A 3 -11.62 -36.46 60.20
C ARG A 3 -12.16 -35.41 59.21
N LYS A 4 -11.39 -35.06 58.16
CA LYS A 4 -11.78 -34.91 56.72
C LYS A 4 -12.92 -33.91 56.35
N LEU A 5 -13.02 -33.27 55.17
CA LEU A 5 -12.66 -33.68 53.80
C LEU A 5 -12.92 -32.53 52.77
N LEU A 6 -12.03 -32.43 51.74
CA LEU A 6 -12.19 -31.99 50.32
C LEU A 6 -12.86 -30.63 49.98
N ALA A 7 -12.19 -29.67 49.33
CA ALA A 7 -11.59 -29.58 47.98
C ALA A 7 -12.55 -29.05 46.90
N GLN A 8 -12.19 -27.95 46.24
CA GLN A 8 -12.09 -27.85 44.76
C GLN A 8 -11.50 -26.51 44.28
N ILE A 9 -10.73 -26.62 43.21
CA ILE A 9 -9.87 -25.65 42.52
C ILE A 9 -10.61 -25.04 41.33
N GLN A 10 -10.46 -23.74 41.09
CA GLN A 10 -10.36 -23.09 39.77
C GLN A 10 -9.43 -21.87 39.98
N HIS A 11 -8.14 -21.85 39.62
CA HIS A 11 -7.51 -21.81 38.30
C HIS A 11 -8.06 -20.72 37.37
N GLU A 12 -7.76 -19.45 37.67
CA GLU A 12 -7.86 -18.38 36.69
C GLU A 12 -6.58 -18.35 35.85
N SER A 13 -6.75 -18.66 34.57
CA SER A 13 -5.77 -18.60 33.51
C SER A 13 -5.40 -17.14 33.22
N GLY A 14 -4.09 -16.84 33.29
CA GLY A 14 -3.53 -15.57 32.82
C GLY A 14 -3.84 -15.33 31.33
N PRO A 15 -3.69 -14.08 30.85
CA PRO A 15 -4.06 -13.71 29.49
C PRO A 15 -3.31 -14.59 28.48
N ASN A 16 -4.08 -15.31 27.69
CA ASN A 16 -3.63 -16.21 26.63
C ASN A 16 -2.62 -15.48 25.72
N ALA A 17 -1.39 -16.01 25.64
CA ALA A 17 -0.30 -15.51 24.80
C ALA A 17 -0.63 -15.46 23.29
N ALA A 18 -1.82 -15.93 22.88
CA ALA A 18 -2.35 -15.81 21.53
C ALA A 18 -3.01 -14.45 21.20
N ALA A 19 -3.21 -13.55 22.16
CA ALA A 19 -4.07 -12.36 21.98
C ALA A 19 -3.36 -10.99 22.05
N VAL A 20 -2.14 -10.84 21.54
CA VAL A 20 -1.64 -9.52 21.07
C VAL A 20 -0.80 -9.67 19.81
N ARG A 21 -1.32 -10.35 18.79
CA ARG A 21 -0.92 -9.97 17.42
C ARG A 21 -1.50 -8.58 17.24
N ARG A 22 -0.69 -7.50 17.31
CA ARG A 22 -1.15 -6.16 16.91
C ARG A 22 -1.79 -6.33 15.54
N ALA A 23 -3.12 -6.26 15.46
CA ALA A 23 -3.82 -6.39 14.20
C ALA A 23 -3.20 -5.34 13.27
N ALA A 24 -2.53 -5.77 12.19
CA ALA A 24 -1.89 -4.86 11.25
C ALA A 24 -2.96 -3.83 10.84
N THR A 25 -2.78 -2.53 11.06
CA THR A 25 -3.87 -1.55 10.93
C THR A 25 -4.23 -1.21 9.48
N CYS A 26 -3.49 -1.79 8.53
CA CYS A 26 -3.62 -1.60 7.10
C CYS A 26 -3.42 -2.94 6.37
N ASP A 27 -4.22 -3.19 5.33
CA ASP A 27 -4.01 -4.32 4.42
C ASP A 27 -3.36 -3.86 3.12
N VAL A 28 -3.77 -2.69 2.59
CA VAL A 28 -3.34 -2.18 1.28
C VAL A 28 -2.85 -0.74 1.41
N PHE A 29 -1.61 -0.45 0.99
CA PHE A 29 -1.14 0.94 0.84
C PHE A 29 -1.41 1.41 -0.59
N ILE A 30 -2.14 2.50 -0.77
CA ILE A 30 -2.40 3.10 -2.08
C ILE A 30 -1.53 4.34 -2.23
N ASN A 31 -0.52 4.20 -3.07
CA ASN A 31 0.42 5.24 -3.45
C ASN A 31 -0.03 5.87 -4.77
N HIS A 32 -0.31 7.17 -4.77
CA HIS A 32 -0.86 7.86 -5.94
C HIS A 32 -0.49 9.34 -5.98
N ARG A 33 -0.67 9.95 -7.15
CA ARG A 33 -0.51 11.40 -7.31
C ARG A 33 -1.86 12.09 -7.12
N GLY A 34 -2.09 12.65 -5.94
CA GLY A 34 -3.40 13.23 -5.58
C GLY A 34 -3.92 14.30 -6.54
N ILE A 35 -3.06 15.12 -7.15
CA ILE A 35 -3.49 16.14 -8.12
C ILE A 35 -4.00 15.54 -9.44
N ASP A 36 -3.59 14.32 -9.78
CA ASP A 36 -4.03 13.62 -11.00
C ASP A 36 -5.28 12.78 -10.73
N THR A 37 -5.44 12.29 -9.50
CA THR A 37 -6.42 11.22 -9.22
C THR A 37 -7.46 11.55 -8.14
N LYS A 38 -7.56 12.80 -7.69
CA LYS A 38 -8.41 13.25 -6.56
C LYS A 38 -9.90 12.89 -6.66
N ARG A 39 -10.40 12.52 -7.84
CA ARG A 39 -11.78 12.07 -8.10
C ARG A 39 -11.85 10.99 -9.20
N THR A 40 -10.85 10.10 -9.28
CA THR A 40 -10.73 9.13 -10.39
C THR A 40 -10.61 7.69 -9.87
N VAL A 41 -9.88 6.83 -10.59
CA VAL A 41 -9.62 5.41 -10.31
C VAL A 41 -9.26 5.10 -8.85
N VAL A 42 -8.59 6.03 -8.17
CA VAL A 42 -8.14 5.86 -6.79
C VAL A 42 -9.32 5.81 -5.81
N THR A 43 -10.33 6.67 -5.98
CA THR A 43 -11.54 6.64 -5.14
C THR A 43 -12.32 5.35 -5.37
N LEU A 44 -12.48 4.94 -6.63
CA LEU A 44 -13.12 3.67 -6.96
C LEU A 44 -12.37 2.48 -6.36
N LEU A 45 -11.05 2.46 -6.48
CA LEU A 45 -10.19 1.43 -5.90
C LEU A 45 -10.36 1.38 -4.38
N TYR A 46 -10.29 2.53 -3.71
CA TYR A 46 -10.46 2.63 -2.27
C TYR A 46 -11.81 2.04 -1.81
N ASP A 47 -12.91 2.49 -2.44
CA ASP A 47 -14.25 2.05 -2.08
C ASP A 47 -14.44 0.55 -2.33
N GLN A 48 -13.91 0.01 -3.43
CA GLN A 48 -14.00 -1.42 -3.71
C GLN A 48 -13.18 -2.26 -2.73
N LEU A 49 -11.95 -1.84 -2.39
CA LEU A 49 -11.15 -2.53 -1.38
C LEU A 49 -11.86 -2.54 -0.02
N ALA A 50 -12.47 -1.42 0.37
CA ALA A 50 -13.27 -1.33 1.59
C ALA A 50 -14.50 -2.25 1.56
N ARG A 51 -15.21 -2.35 0.41
CA ARG A 51 -16.32 -3.30 0.21
C ARG A 51 -15.89 -4.76 0.34
N LEU A 52 -14.66 -5.07 -0.03
CA LEU A 52 -14.03 -6.39 0.17
C LEU A 52 -13.53 -6.63 1.61
N ARG A 53 -13.84 -5.72 2.55
CA ARG A 53 -13.41 -5.75 3.96
C ARG A 53 -11.88 -5.69 4.13
N LEU A 54 -11.17 -5.15 3.14
CA LEU A 54 -9.76 -4.78 3.29
C LEU A 54 -9.68 -3.37 3.89
N ARG A 55 -8.57 -3.07 4.57
CA ARG A 55 -8.30 -1.74 5.12
C ARG A 55 -7.29 -1.01 4.21
N PRO A 56 -7.76 -0.29 3.18
CA PRO A 56 -6.90 0.55 2.37
C PRO A 56 -6.44 1.78 3.16
N PHE A 57 -5.15 2.07 3.09
CA PHE A 57 -4.57 3.34 3.46
C PHE A 57 -4.35 4.15 2.19
N LEU A 58 -4.96 5.33 2.11
CA LEU A 58 -4.83 6.21 0.96
C LEU A 58 -3.82 7.32 1.27
N ASP A 59 -2.70 7.38 0.54
CA ASP A 59 -1.81 8.53 0.65
C ASP A 59 -2.35 9.74 -0.13
N ASN A 60 -3.13 10.58 0.55
CA ASN A 60 -3.63 11.82 -0.02
C ASN A 60 -2.67 12.98 0.30
N LYS A 61 -1.55 13.12 -0.42
CA LYS A 61 -0.63 14.24 -0.18
C LYS A 61 -0.37 15.10 -1.40
N SER A 62 -1.05 16.24 -1.38
CA SER A 62 -0.70 17.45 -2.13
C SER A 62 0.00 18.49 -1.25
N MET A 63 0.81 18.11 -0.25
CA MET A 63 1.34 19.02 0.78
C MET A 63 2.80 18.73 1.18
N LYS A 64 3.47 19.73 1.79
CA LYS A 64 4.72 19.60 2.57
C LYS A 64 4.43 19.04 3.97
N PRO A 65 4.99 17.87 4.35
CA PRO A 65 4.92 17.36 5.72
C PRO A 65 6.28 17.21 6.40
N GLY A 66 6.35 17.57 7.69
CA GLY A 66 7.53 17.33 8.54
C GLY A 66 7.67 15.88 9.00
N ASP A 67 8.78 15.56 9.65
CA ASP A 67 9.26 14.21 9.97
C ASP A 67 8.17 13.26 10.50
N LYS A 68 7.33 13.74 11.43
CA LYS A 68 6.25 12.91 12.02
C LYS A 68 5.25 12.37 11.00
N LEU A 69 4.91 13.15 9.96
CA LEU A 69 3.98 12.69 8.93
C LEU A 69 4.67 11.74 7.95
N PHE A 70 5.97 11.90 7.72
CA PHE A 70 6.79 10.97 6.96
C PHE A 70 6.94 9.63 7.68
N ASP A 71 7.22 9.65 8.98
CA ASP A 71 7.30 8.45 9.82
C ASP A 71 6.00 7.65 9.83
N ASN A 72 4.86 8.35 9.89
CA ASN A 72 3.55 7.71 9.84
C ASN A 72 3.29 7.01 8.50
N ILE A 73 3.68 7.62 7.37
CA ILE A 73 3.59 6.95 6.04
C ILE A 73 4.49 5.74 6.01
N ASN A 74 5.75 5.91 6.39
CA ASN A 74 6.76 4.86 6.32
C ASN A 74 6.34 3.67 7.18
N ARG A 75 5.77 3.94 8.35
CA ARG A 75 5.18 2.93 9.22
C ARG A 75 3.97 2.26 8.57
N ALA A 76 3.07 3.03 7.96
CA ALA A 76 1.92 2.46 7.25
C ALA A 76 2.37 1.52 6.13
N ILE A 77 3.30 1.94 5.26
CA ILE A 77 3.89 1.12 4.20
C ILE A 77 4.44 -0.19 4.77
N ARG A 78 5.20 -0.12 5.87
CA ARG A 78 5.77 -1.32 6.52
C ARG A 78 4.70 -2.22 7.12
N GLN A 79 3.58 -1.69 7.57
CA GLN A 79 2.50 -2.45 8.20
C GLN A 79 1.49 -3.03 7.20
N CYS A 80 1.25 -2.38 6.06
CA CYS A 80 0.39 -2.91 5.01
C CYS A 80 0.97 -4.19 4.40
N LYS A 81 0.11 -5.09 3.92
CA LYS A 81 0.54 -6.37 3.33
C LYS A 81 0.96 -6.20 1.87
N VAL A 82 0.23 -5.37 1.12
CA VAL A 82 0.42 -5.14 -0.32
C VAL A 82 0.45 -3.63 -0.58
N GLY A 83 1.29 -3.22 -1.51
CA GLY A 83 1.30 -1.87 -2.07
C GLY A 83 0.57 -1.84 -3.41
N VAL A 84 -0.18 -0.77 -3.67
CA VAL A 84 -0.73 -0.46 -4.99
C VAL A 84 -0.17 0.88 -5.41
N ALA A 85 0.54 0.90 -6.55
CA ALA A 85 1.11 2.12 -7.12
C ALA A 85 0.26 2.54 -8.32
N VAL A 86 -0.43 3.67 -8.21
CA VAL A 86 -1.26 4.22 -9.28
C VAL A 86 -0.48 5.27 -10.06
N PHE A 87 0.21 4.81 -11.10
CA PHE A 87 0.95 5.66 -12.01
C PHE A 87 -0.01 6.52 -12.84
N SER A 88 0.26 7.81 -12.90
CA SER A 88 -0.52 8.83 -13.60
C SER A 88 0.44 9.85 -14.22
N PRO A 89 -0.01 10.73 -15.13
CA PRO A 89 0.89 11.55 -15.95
C PRO A 89 1.94 12.36 -15.16
N ARG A 90 1.60 12.88 -13.98
CA ARG A 90 2.51 13.68 -13.14
C ARG A 90 2.99 12.92 -11.90
N TYR A 91 2.88 11.59 -11.90
CA TYR A 91 3.32 10.77 -10.77
C TYR A 91 4.82 10.93 -10.52
N CYS A 92 5.66 10.82 -11.56
CA CYS A 92 7.12 10.89 -11.43
C CYS A 92 7.65 12.32 -11.15
N GLU A 93 6.79 13.34 -11.21
CA GLU A 93 7.12 14.70 -10.77
C GLU A 93 7.04 14.85 -9.24
N SER A 94 6.55 13.82 -8.55
CA SER A 94 6.36 13.82 -7.10
C SER A 94 7.50 13.09 -6.40
N TYR A 95 8.32 13.84 -5.65
CA TYR A 95 9.29 13.23 -4.73
C TYR A 95 8.63 12.20 -3.82
N PHE A 96 7.49 12.56 -3.21
CA PHE A 96 6.78 11.67 -2.28
C PHE A 96 6.29 10.39 -2.95
N CYS A 97 5.72 10.47 -4.16
CA CYS A 97 5.25 9.26 -4.82
C CYS A 97 6.42 8.32 -5.15
N LEU A 98 7.54 8.87 -5.66
CA LEU A 98 8.75 8.10 -5.94
C LEU A 98 9.37 7.51 -4.67
N HIS A 99 9.39 8.28 -3.58
CA HIS A 99 9.90 7.83 -2.29
C HIS A 99 9.08 6.68 -1.72
N GLU A 100 7.77 6.79 -1.72
CA GLU A 100 6.87 5.74 -1.24
C GLU A 100 6.99 4.46 -2.07
N LEU A 101 7.10 4.59 -3.41
CA LEU A 101 7.35 3.45 -4.29
C LEU A 101 8.66 2.76 -3.94
N ALA A 102 9.74 3.52 -3.82
CA ALA A 102 11.04 2.98 -3.44
C ALA A 102 10.98 2.28 -2.08
N LEU A 103 10.32 2.89 -1.09
CA LEU A 103 10.19 2.29 0.23
C LEU A 103 9.37 0.99 0.23
N MET A 104 8.31 0.91 -0.57
CA MET A 104 7.54 -0.33 -0.76
C MET A 104 8.42 -1.44 -1.34
N MET A 105 9.17 -1.14 -2.42
CA MET A 105 10.05 -2.10 -3.09
C MET A 105 11.23 -2.54 -2.20
N GLU A 106 11.87 -1.61 -1.50
CA GLU A 106 12.96 -1.87 -0.54
C GLU A 106 12.48 -2.72 0.64
N SER A 107 11.24 -2.50 1.08
CA SER A 107 10.59 -3.31 2.10
C SER A 107 10.11 -4.67 1.58
N ARG A 108 10.44 -5.03 0.33
CA ARG A 108 10.04 -6.26 -0.37
C ARG A 108 8.53 -6.51 -0.32
N LYS A 109 7.76 -5.43 -0.36
CA LYS A 109 6.30 -5.54 -0.44
C LYS A 109 5.92 -6.05 -1.82
N LYS A 110 4.85 -6.85 -1.86
CA LYS A 110 4.17 -7.12 -3.12
C LYS A 110 3.56 -5.81 -3.60
N VAL A 111 3.98 -5.33 -4.78
CA VAL A 111 3.46 -4.11 -5.39
C VAL A 111 2.63 -4.47 -6.62
N ILE A 112 1.42 -3.92 -6.71
CA ILE A 112 0.55 -4.04 -7.87
C ILE A 112 0.54 -2.69 -8.59
N PRO A 113 1.16 -2.58 -9.78
CA PRO A 113 1.14 -1.35 -10.53
C PRO A 113 -0.18 -1.19 -11.31
N ILE A 114 -0.76 0.01 -11.24
CA ILE A 114 -1.90 0.44 -12.06
C ILE A 114 -1.42 1.60 -12.92
N PHE A 115 -1.52 1.48 -14.23
CA PHE A 115 -1.12 2.50 -15.19
C PHE A 115 -2.35 3.29 -15.66
N CYS A 116 -2.59 4.45 -15.06
CA CYS A 116 -3.71 5.33 -15.34
C CYS A 116 -3.32 6.37 -16.40
N ASP A 117 -3.81 6.20 -17.62
CA ASP A 117 -3.56 7.11 -18.76
C ASP A 117 -2.06 7.35 -19.04
N VAL A 118 -1.22 6.38 -18.71
CA VAL A 118 0.23 6.40 -18.95
C VAL A 118 0.71 5.02 -19.37
N LYS A 119 1.76 4.93 -20.17
CA LYS A 119 2.46 3.68 -20.48
C LYS A 119 3.65 3.49 -19.53
N PRO A 120 4.03 2.24 -19.22
CA PRO A 120 5.24 1.96 -18.42
C PRO A 120 6.51 2.62 -18.99
N SER A 121 6.63 2.70 -20.32
CA SER A 121 7.76 3.33 -21.02
C SER A 121 7.90 4.83 -20.77
N GLU A 122 6.82 5.51 -20.35
CA GLU A 122 6.81 6.95 -20.09
C GLU A 122 7.37 7.29 -18.70
N LEU A 123 7.41 6.30 -17.80
CA LEU A 123 7.85 6.46 -16.41
C LEU A 123 9.36 6.60 -16.32
N ARG A 124 9.82 7.77 -15.87
CA ARG A 124 11.24 8.08 -15.66
C ARG A 124 11.43 9.04 -14.49
N VAL A 125 12.56 8.93 -13.81
CA VAL A 125 12.94 9.88 -12.75
C VAL A 125 13.45 11.17 -13.42
N PRO A 126 12.94 12.35 -13.05
CA PRO A 126 13.49 13.62 -13.53
C PRO A 126 14.97 13.81 -13.11
N GLY A 127 15.86 13.99 -14.09
CA GLY A 127 17.31 13.84 -13.90
C GLY A 127 18.07 14.97 -13.19
N MET A 128 17.41 15.99 -12.60
CA MET A 128 18.11 17.16 -12.02
C MET A 128 17.67 17.55 -10.59
N LEU A 129 16.81 16.77 -9.94
CA LEU A 129 16.17 17.18 -8.68
C LEU A 129 16.60 16.39 -7.44
N TYR A 130 17.39 15.33 -7.60
CA TYR A 130 17.63 14.35 -6.54
C TYR A 130 19.11 14.02 -6.37
N SER A 131 19.50 13.63 -5.15
CA SER A 131 20.84 13.08 -4.89
C SER A 131 21.10 11.80 -5.69
N GLU A 132 22.36 11.40 -5.85
CA GLU A 132 22.71 10.14 -6.54
C GLU A 132 22.05 8.92 -5.90
N GLU A 133 21.97 8.91 -4.57
CA GLU A 133 21.31 7.83 -3.83
C GLU A 133 19.80 7.78 -4.14
N GLU A 134 19.12 8.92 -4.09
CA GLU A 134 17.69 9.01 -4.41
C GLU A 134 17.42 8.66 -5.88
N MET A 135 18.24 9.16 -6.81
CA MET A 135 18.17 8.79 -8.22
C MET A 135 18.25 7.28 -8.42
N ARG A 136 19.20 6.61 -7.75
CA ARG A 136 19.37 5.16 -7.82
C ARG A 136 18.15 4.43 -7.26
N ARG A 137 17.67 4.83 -6.08
CA ARG A 137 16.51 4.23 -5.40
C ARG A 137 15.25 4.36 -6.25
N PHE A 138 14.95 5.56 -6.73
CA PHE A 138 13.75 5.84 -7.53
C PHE A 138 13.79 5.15 -8.88
N SER A 139 14.95 5.14 -9.54
CA SER A 139 15.10 4.48 -10.85
C SER A 139 14.91 2.98 -10.73
N LEU A 140 15.51 2.35 -9.72
CA LEU A 140 15.34 0.91 -9.48
C LEU A 140 13.88 0.56 -9.19
N ALA A 141 13.20 1.35 -8.36
CA ALA A 141 11.83 1.10 -7.98
C ALA A 141 10.85 1.26 -9.16
N LEU A 142 11.05 2.28 -10.00
CA LEU A 142 10.29 2.46 -11.24
C LEU A 142 10.53 1.30 -12.20
N GLU A 143 11.79 0.90 -12.38
CA GLU A 143 12.12 -0.19 -13.30
C GLU A 143 11.48 -1.51 -12.89
N GLN A 144 11.56 -1.86 -11.60
CA GLN A 144 10.85 -3.03 -11.06
C GLN A 144 9.34 -2.92 -11.28
N ALA A 145 8.74 -1.75 -11.05
CA ALA A 145 7.31 -1.56 -11.25
C ALA A 145 6.87 -1.71 -12.71
N LYS A 146 7.67 -1.24 -13.68
CA LYS A 146 7.38 -1.37 -15.11
C LYS A 146 7.29 -2.82 -15.58
N TYR A 147 8.12 -3.70 -15.02
CA TYR A 147 8.17 -5.12 -15.38
C TYR A 147 7.33 -6.01 -14.45
N THR A 148 6.70 -5.43 -13.43
CA THR A 148 5.73 -6.14 -12.61
C THR A 148 4.40 -6.18 -13.35
N VAL A 149 3.76 -7.36 -13.40
CA VAL A 149 2.44 -7.51 -14.03
C VAL A 149 1.45 -6.56 -13.35
N GLY A 150 0.91 -5.64 -14.14
CA GLY A 150 0.05 -4.57 -13.71
C GLY A 150 -1.29 -4.54 -14.42
N LEU A 151 -2.01 -3.44 -14.20
CA LEU A 151 -3.32 -3.21 -14.81
C LEU A 151 -3.34 -1.85 -15.49
N ASP A 152 -3.76 -1.85 -16.74
CA ASP A 152 -3.98 -0.62 -17.49
C ASP A 152 -5.37 -0.07 -17.15
N PHE A 153 -5.40 1.21 -16.83
CA PHE A 153 -6.62 1.96 -16.60
C PHE A 153 -6.68 3.14 -17.58
N ASP A 154 -7.75 3.16 -18.36
CA ASP A 154 -8.07 4.23 -19.29
C ASP A 154 -9.26 5.00 -18.73
N SER A 155 -9.05 6.24 -18.30
CA SER A 155 -10.09 7.05 -17.68
C SER A 155 -11.24 7.38 -18.63
N THR A 156 -11.02 7.30 -19.96
CA THR A 156 -12.04 7.52 -20.98
C THR A 156 -12.95 6.30 -21.18
N LYS A 157 -12.50 5.09 -20.81
CA LYS A 157 -13.25 3.83 -20.99
C LYS A 157 -14.00 3.34 -19.75
N GLY A 158 -13.80 3.98 -18.60
CA GLY A 158 -14.57 3.72 -17.37
C GLY A 158 -14.33 2.34 -16.71
N TYR A 159 -15.34 1.89 -15.94
CA TYR A 159 -15.35 0.88 -14.84
C TYR A 159 -14.71 -0.51 -15.10
N VAL A 160 -14.24 -0.83 -16.31
CA VAL A 160 -13.79 -2.17 -16.71
C VAL A 160 -12.49 -2.62 -16.02
N GLY A 161 -11.63 -1.68 -15.64
CA GLY A 161 -10.34 -1.98 -14.98
C GLY A 161 -10.47 -2.52 -13.55
N VAL A 162 -11.50 -2.10 -12.81
CA VAL A 162 -11.64 -2.41 -11.38
C VAL A 162 -12.05 -3.87 -11.13
N SER A 163 -12.85 -4.46 -12.01
CA SER A 163 -13.20 -5.89 -11.91
C SER A 163 -12.02 -6.82 -12.24
N ARG A 164 -11.02 -6.35 -13.00
CA ARG A 164 -9.76 -7.10 -13.20
C ARG A 164 -8.86 -7.02 -11.97
N LEU A 165 -8.80 -5.87 -11.30
CA LEU A 165 -8.12 -5.69 -10.02
C LEU A 165 -8.57 -6.71 -8.97
N ILE A 166 -9.89 -6.91 -8.83
CA ILE A 166 -10.44 -7.86 -7.85
C ILE A 166 -10.04 -9.30 -8.17
N ARG A 167 -10.12 -9.71 -9.45
CA ARG A 167 -9.68 -11.04 -9.86
C ARG A 167 -8.19 -11.25 -9.60
N TYR A 168 -7.38 -10.26 -9.94
CA TYR A 168 -5.94 -10.31 -9.69
C TYR A 168 -5.64 -10.37 -8.19
N TRP A 169 -6.36 -9.61 -7.37
CA TRP A 169 -6.21 -9.63 -5.92
C TRP A 169 -6.48 -11.02 -5.33
N ASN A 170 -7.56 -11.68 -5.76
CA ASN A 170 -7.89 -13.02 -5.29
C ASN A 170 -6.81 -14.06 -5.67
N THR A 171 -6.30 -14.00 -6.90
CA THR A 171 -5.19 -14.89 -7.36
C THR A 171 -3.88 -14.63 -6.61
N LEU A 172 -3.66 -13.41 -6.13
CA LEU A 172 -2.43 -13.03 -5.45
C LEU A 172 -2.42 -13.32 -3.94
N MET A 173 -3.57 -13.70 -3.38
CA MET A 173 -3.77 -13.93 -1.94
C MET A 173 -4.08 -15.41 -1.60
N GLU A 174 -4.20 -16.27 -2.61
CA GLU A 174 -4.08 -17.74 -2.52
C GLU A 174 -2.61 -18.16 -2.65
#